data_AF-A0A7S0NY88-F1
#
_entry.id   AF-A0A7S0NY88-F1
#
_cell.length_a   1.000
_cell.length_b   1.000
_cell.length_c   1.000
_cell.angle_alpha   90.00
_cell.angle_beta   90.00
_cell.angle_gamma   90.00
#
_symmetry.space_group_name_H-M   'P 1'
#
loop_
_entity.id
_entity.type
_entity.pdbx_description
1 polymer ?
#
loop_
_entity_poly.entity_id
_entity_poly.type
_entity_poly.pdbx_seq_one_letter_code
_entity_poly.pdbx_strand_id
1 'polypeptide(L)'
;HSSRSRLRILKAVAESRLFQPSATMMKKAFAWRDLTILASLAAATGFSSIPTVPKLVEIKTSLGPVTGFNAGTTTSSGTASCDTFYGIPYAAPPTDANRFRPPQPRMPWTEPRPVILREEETVVCPQNDYGDPRINVEEDCLFLNVFTPHDAPSDGSPLAVVVFIHGGGFIEGSGLFDISGQLFPINGGSHLCADGGVVVVTLNYRLGVFGFLATDELLVEQGTAGNMGIQDQRKALEWVQENAAAFGGDPTRVTIVGQSVGAQSVAYHLTMNRSAPLFSAAVLMSAIGTVRPFESASAYGNAFANAAGCSSRGGASVLACLR
;
A
#
# COMPACT_ATOMS: atom_id res chain seq x y z
N HIS A 1 -25.89 39.49 -13.55
CA HIS A 1 -25.36 39.23 -14.92
C HIS A 1 -23.88 38.92 -14.79
N SER A 2 -23.47 37.66 -14.62
CA SER A 2 -23.43 36.54 -15.58
C SER A 2 -22.30 36.67 -16.62
N SER A 3 -21.25 35.89 -16.37
CA SER A 3 -20.52 35.00 -17.29
C SER A 3 -20.00 35.51 -18.63
N ARG A 4 -18.84 34.95 -18.99
CA ARG A 4 -18.14 34.97 -20.30
C ARG A 4 -17.15 36.13 -20.38
N SER A 5 -15.87 35.90 -20.11
CA SER A 5 -15.00 35.48 -21.22
C SER A 5 -13.67 34.89 -20.73
N ARG A 6 -13.74 33.79 -19.96
CA ARG A 6 -12.72 32.74 -20.02
C ARG A 6 -12.79 32.11 -21.42
N LEU A 7 -12.07 32.65 -22.39
CA LEU A 7 -11.67 31.99 -23.64
C LEU A 7 -10.64 32.87 -24.39
N ARG A 8 -9.53 33.17 -23.74
CA ARG A 8 -8.28 33.56 -24.37
C ARG A 8 -7.25 32.57 -23.81
N ILE A 9 -6.43 32.00 -24.70
CA ILE A 9 -5.61 30.77 -24.51
C ILE A 9 -6.35 29.53 -25.05
N LEU A 10 -6.57 29.50 -26.36
CA LEU A 10 -6.78 28.32 -27.23
C LEU A 10 -6.88 28.84 -28.69
N LYS A 11 -5.93 29.68 -29.11
CA LYS A 11 -5.87 30.21 -30.48
C LYS A 11 -4.42 30.40 -30.96
N ALA A 12 -3.63 29.35 -30.77
CA ALA A 12 -2.38 29.11 -31.49
C ALA A 12 -2.25 27.58 -31.58
N VAL A 13 -1.73 27.04 -32.68
CA VAL A 13 -1.65 25.60 -33.05
C VAL A 13 -2.82 25.05 -33.89
N ALA A 14 -3.63 25.89 -34.53
CA ALA A 14 -4.56 25.43 -35.57
C ALA A 14 -4.34 26.20 -36.88
N GLU A 15 -3.14 26.12 -37.45
CA GLU A 15 -2.85 26.60 -38.82
C GLU A 15 -1.52 26.00 -39.34
N SER A 16 -1.52 24.72 -39.66
CA SER A 16 -0.65 24.19 -40.71
C SER A 16 -1.44 23.17 -41.52
N ARG A 17 -1.81 23.60 -42.72
CA ARG A 17 -2.44 22.81 -43.76
C ARG A 17 -1.52 21.64 -44.13
N LEU A 18 -2.08 20.46 -44.40
CA LEU A 18 -1.75 19.61 -45.56
C LEU A 18 -2.61 18.32 -45.53
N PHE A 19 -3.22 18.03 -46.69
CA PHE A 19 -3.92 16.80 -47.11
C PHE A 19 -5.38 16.51 -46.66
N GLN A 20 -6.32 16.73 -47.60
CA GLN A 20 -7.60 16.01 -47.77
C GLN A 20 -7.39 14.81 -48.73
N PRO A 21 -8.23 13.74 -48.72
CA PRO A 21 -9.51 13.69 -49.49
C PRO A 21 -10.67 12.98 -48.74
N SER A 22 -11.88 13.55 -48.70
CA SER A 22 -13.06 13.32 -49.55
C SER A 22 -13.76 11.95 -49.43
N ALA A 23 -15.02 11.98 -48.99
CA ALA A 23 -15.95 10.87 -48.93
C ALA A 23 -16.78 10.75 -50.22
N THR A 24 -17.09 9.52 -50.66
CA THR A 24 -18.19 9.27 -51.61
C THR A 24 -18.87 7.93 -51.37
N MET A 25 -20.20 7.98 -51.41
CA MET A 25 -21.21 6.95 -51.17
C MET A 25 -21.37 5.87 -52.26
N MET A 26 -22.05 4.79 -51.84
CA MET A 26 -23.12 4.02 -52.53
C MET A 26 -22.80 2.81 -53.43
N LYS A 27 -23.26 1.65 -52.92
CA LYS A 27 -24.17 0.64 -53.53
C LYS A 27 -23.86 0.04 -54.91
N LYS A 28 -23.79 -1.31 -54.93
CA LYS A 28 -24.30 -2.33 -55.90
C LYS A 28 -23.38 -3.55 -55.82
N ALA A 29 -23.73 -4.80 -56.07
CA ALA A 29 -24.97 -5.59 -56.15
C ALA A 29 -24.49 -7.07 -56.13
N PHE A 30 -25.34 -7.98 -55.70
CA PHE A 30 -25.15 -9.44 -55.70
C PHE A 30 -24.76 -10.02 -57.08
N ALA A 31 -23.84 -10.99 -57.10
CA ALA A 31 -23.86 -12.14 -58.02
C ALA A 31 -23.02 -13.30 -57.46
N TRP A 32 -23.68 -14.44 -57.24
CA TRP A 32 -23.06 -15.75 -56.96
C TRP A 32 -22.58 -16.40 -58.27
N ARG A 33 -21.45 -17.11 -58.24
CA ARG A 33 -21.17 -18.38 -58.96
C ARG A 33 -19.77 -18.93 -58.62
N ASP A 34 -19.78 -20.06 -57.93
CA ASP A 34 -18.87 -21.23 -57.86
C ASP A 34 -17.44 -21.14 -58.44
N LEU A 35 -16.42 -21.46 -57.61
CA LEU A 35 -15.57 -22.65 -57.83
C LEU A 35 -14.67 -22.95 -56.61
N THR A 36 -14.67 -24.21 -56.21
CA THR A 36 -13.86 -24.86 -55.17
C THR A 36 -12.36 -24.89 -55.48
N ILE A 37 -11.51 -24.41 -54.55
CA ILE A 37 -10.15 -24.92 -54.34
C ILE A 37 -9.90 -25.04 -52.82
N LEU A 38 -9.73 -26.28 -52.38
CA LEU A 38 -9.19 -26.66 -51.08
C LEU A 38 -7.70 -26.31 -51.03
N ALA A 39 -7.32 -25.37 -50.16
CA ALA A 39 -5.98 -25.28 -49.62
C ALA A 39 -6.10 -25.04 -48.11
N SER A 40 -5.72 -26.08 -47.37
CA SER A 40 -5.61 -26.18 -45.92
C SER A 40 -5.02 -24.92 -45.26
N LEU A 41 -5.88 -24.08 -44.68
CA LEU A 41 -5.53 -23.30 -43.50
C LEU A 41 -5.90 -24.15 -42.29
N ALA A 42 -4.92 -24.83 -41.69
CA ALA A 42 -5.03 -25.16 -40.29
C ALA A 42 -5.18 -23.84 -39.56
N ALA A 43 -6.40 -23.56 -39.08
CA ALA A 43 -6.62 -22.47 -38.16
C ALA A 43 -5.72 -22.73 -36.96
N ALA A 44 -4.63 -21.98 -36.86
CA ALA A 44 -3.97 -21.73 -35.60
C ALA A 44 -4.96 -20.93 -34.75
N THR A 45 -5.99 -21.61 -34.25
CA THR A 45 -6.75 -21.13 -33.12
C THR A 45 -5.76 -21.13 -31.98
N GLY A 46 -5.07 -20.00 -31.79
CA GLY A 46 -4.49 -19.68 -30.51
C GLY A 46 -5.60 -19.84 -29.51
N PHE A 47 -5.56 -20.92 -28.73
CA PHE A 47 -6.31 -20.99 -27.50
C PHE A 47 -5.86 -19.75 -26.74
N SER A 48 -6.70 -18.72 -26.72
CA SER A 48 -6.63 -17.72 -25.67
C SER A 48 -6.76 -18.52 -24.40
N SER A 49 -5.65 -18.70 -23.70
CA SER A 49 -5.62 -19.29 -22.38
C SER A 49 -6.69 -18.56 -21.59
N ILE A 50 -7.77 -19.27 -21.24
CA ILE A 50 -8.76 -18.76 -20.29
C ILE A 50 -7.94 -18.28 -19.09
N PRO A 51 -8.05 -17.02 -18.65
CA PRO A 51 -7.38 -16.58 -17.44
C PRO A 51 -7.78 -17.55 -16.34
N THR A 52 -6.84 -18.35 -15.86
CA THR A 52 -7.07 -19.26 -14.74
C THR A 52 -7.41 -18.39 -13.55
N VAL A 53 -8.65 -18.45 -13.09
CA VAL A 53 -9.07 -17.78 -11.86
C VAL A 53 -8.14 -18.30 -10.74
N PRO A 54 -7.42 -17.41 -10.04
CA PRO A 54 -6.48 -17.85 -9.03
C PRO A 54 -7.23 -18.56 -7.91
N LYS A 55 -6.62 -19.63 -7.38
CA LYS A 55 -7.21 -20.39 -6.27
C LYS A 55 -7.23 -19.49 -5.03
N LEU A 56 -8.42 -19.29 -4.46
CA LEU A 56 -8.59 -18.50 -3.24
C LEU A 56 -8.23 -19.32 -2.01
N VAL A 57 -7.67 -18.65 -1.01
CA VAL A 57 -7.26 -19.22 0.28
C VAL A 57 -7.83 -18.35 1.39
N GLU A 58 -8.54 -18.94 2.34
CA GLU A 58 -9.09 -18.23 3.49
C GLU A 58 -8.29 -18.55 4.75
N ILE A 59 -7.91 -17.51 5.50
CA ILE A 59 -7.22 -17.63 6.79
C ILE A 59 -8.00 -16.86 7.84
N LYS A 60 -8.19 -17.48 9.02
CA LYS A 60 -8.84 -16.83 10.16
C LYS A 60 -7.82 -16.10 11.02
N THR A 61 -7.96 -14.78 11.12
CA THR A 61 -7.16 -13.92 12.02
C THR A 61 -7.92 -13.66 13.33
N SER A 62 -7.26 -13.04 14.30
CA SER A 62 -7.87 -12.50 15.54
C SER A 62 -8.97 -11.46 15.27
N LEU A 63 -8.90 -10.72 14.16
CA LEU A 63 -9.89 -9.73 13.77
C LEU A 63 -11.00 -10.30 12.87
N GLY A 64 -10.81 -11.49 12.30
CA GLY A 64 -11.79 -12.12 11.41
C GLY A 64 -11.15 -12.83 10.22
N PRO A 65 -11.95 -13.50 9.38
CA PRO A 65 -11.47 -14.21 8.19
C PRO A 65 -10.99 -13.24 7.09
N VAL A 66 -9.88 -13.59 6.44
CA VAL A 66 -9.30 -12.88 5.30
C VAL A 66 -9.11 -13.82 4.13
N THR A 67 -9.35 -13.33 2.92
CA THR A 67 -9.21 -14.11 1.68
C THR A 67 -8.01 -13.62 0.90
N GLY A 68 -7.08 -14.52 0.62
CA GLY A 68 -5.95 -14.33 -0.27
C GLY A 68 -6.08 -15.21 -1.51
N PHE A 69 -5.02 -15.24 -2.31
CA PHE A 69 -4.99 -16.01 -3.55
C PHE A 69 -3.58 -16.51 -3.86
N ASN A 70 -3.51 -17.64 -4.53
CA ASN A 70 -2.26 -18.15 -5.10
C ASN A 70 -2.12 -17.69 -6.55
N ALA A 71 -1.20 -16.76 -6.81
CA ALA A 71 -0.94 -16.25 -8.16
C ALA A 71 0.01 -17.14 -8.98
N GLY A 72 0.70 -18.09 -8.33
CA GLY A 72 1.87 -18.77 -8.90
C GLY A 72 3.06 -17.81 -8.98
N THR A 73 4.02 -17.94 -8.07
CA THR A 73 5.28 -17.18 -8.15
C THR A 73 6.34 -18.05 -8.82
N THR A 74 6.93 -17.57 -9.92
CA THR A 74 8.09 -18.24 -10.52
C THR A 74 9.36 -17.71 -9.85
N THR A 75 10.08 -18.58 -9.16
CA THR A 75 11.37 -18.26 -8.55
C THR A 75 12.53 -18.54 -9.50
N SER A 76 13.73 -18.11 -9.09
CA SER A 76 14.99 -18.47 -9.78
C SER A 76 15.36 -19.96 -9.63
N SER A 77 14.78 -20.67 -8.65
CA SER A 77 15.14 -22.03 -8.24
C SER A 77 14.09 -23.12 -8.56
N GLY A 78 12.87 -22.73 -9.01
CA GLY A 78 11.75 -23.65 -9.25
C GLY A 78 10.66 -23.60 -8.16
N THR A 79 9.69 -24.53 -8.24
CA THR A 79 8.40 -24.58 -7.51
C THR A 79 8.41 -24.07 -6.05
N ALA A 80 8.19 -22.78 -5.86
CA ALA A 80 7.71 -22.21 -4.61
C ALA A 80 6.68 -21.15 -4.96
N SER A 81 5.43 -21.40 -4.58
CA SER A 81 4.35 -20.44 -4.76
C SER A 81 4.01 -19.82 -3.42
N CYS A 82 3.73 -18.52 -3.39
CA CYS A 82 3.23 -17.84 -2.20
C CYS A 82 1.74 -17.52 -2.36
N ASP A 83 1.00 -17.73 -1.27
CA ASP A 83 -0.33 -17.17 -1.11
C ASP A 83 -0.20 -15.72 -0.67
N THR A 84 -0.90 -14.85 -1.39
CA THR A 84 -0.86 -13.41 -1.19
C THR A 84 -2.17 -12.90 -0.61
N PHE A 85 -2.07 -12.10 0.44
CA PHE A 85 -3.19 -11.44 1.10
C PHE A 85 -2.93 -9.95 1.12
N TYR A 86 -3.60 -9.18 0.26
CA TYR A 86 -3.49 -7.73 0.23
C TYR A 86 -4.54 -7.06 1.12
N GLY A 87 -4.19 -5.89 1.67
CA GLY A 87 -5.17 -4.98 2.26
C GLY A 87 -5.80 -5.44 3.57
N ILE A 88 -5.10 -6.24 4.38
CA ILE A 88 -5.59 -6.67 5.70
C ILE A 88 -5.48 -5.48 6.66
N PRO A 89 -6.57 -4.99 7.26
CA PRO A 89 -6.48 -3.85 8.16
C PRO A 89 -6.04 -4.28 9.55
N TYR A 90 -5.04 -3.58 10.08
CA TYR A 90 -4.49 -3.84 11.41
C TYR A 90 -4.94 -2.80 12.46
N ALA A 91 -5.56 -1.70 12.03
CA ALA A 91 -6.08 -0.64 12.89
C ALA A 91 -7.37 -0.01 12.34
N ALA A 92 -8.12 0.68 13.20
CA ALA A 92 -9.29 1.44 12.78
C ALA A 92 -8.89 2.61 11.86
N PRO A 93 -9.78 3.06 10.97
CA PRO A 93 -9.51 4.19 10.08
C PRO A 93 -9.08 5.43 10.87
N PRO A 94 -7.95 6.06 10.53
CA PRO A 94 -7.47 7.27 11.19
C PRO A 94 -8.12 8.54 10.62
N THR A 95 -9.42 8.48 10.28
CA THR A 95 -10.21 9.57 9.72
C THR A 95 -10.90 10.39 10.82
N ASP A 96 -11.41 11.56 10.46
CA ASP A 96 -12.30 12.37 11.32
C ASP A 96 -11.72 12.60 12.72
N ALA A 97 -12.44 12.21 13.78
CA ALA A 97 -12.00 12.32 15.16
C ALA A 97 -10.75 11.48 15.48
N ASN A 98 -10.43 10.45 14.69
CA ASN A 98 -9.20 9.67 14.81
C ASN A 98 -8.01 10.29 14.07
N ARG A 99 -8.23 11.33 13.26
CA ARG A 99 -7.14 12.03 12.58
C ARG A 99 -6.17 12.61 13.62
N PHE A 100 -4.88 12.35 13.38
CA PHE A 100 -3.74 12.67 14.25
C PHE A 100 -3.70 11.93 15.61
N ARG A 101 -4.66 11.03 15.88
CA ARG A 101 -4.64 10.20 17.09
C ARG A 101 -3.75 8.96 16.94
N PRO A 102 -3.23 8.39 18.04
CA PRO A 102 -2.66 7.05 18.02
C PRO A 102 -3.59 6.05 17.33
N PRO A 103 -3.06 5.04 16.62
CA PRO A 103 -3.89 4.05 15.94
C PRO A 103 -4.84 3.38 16.94
N GLN A 104 -6.13 3.39 16.62
CA GLN A 104 -7.16 2.80 17.46
C GLN A 104 -7.37 1.32 17.10
N PRO A 105 -7.78 0.47 18.07
CA PRO A 105 -8.13 -0.92 17.79
C PRO A 105 -9.19 -1.02 16.70
N ARG A 106 -9.03 -1.95 15.76
CA ARG A 106 -10.07 -2.23 14.76
C ARG A 106 -11.10 -3.18 15.35
N MET A 107 -12.38 -2.92 15.08
CA MET A 107 -13.44 -3.87 15.40
C MET A 107 -13.28 -5.15 14.56
N PRO A 108 -13.48 -6.33 15.17
CA PRO A 108 -13.47 -7.57 14.43
C PRO A 108 -14.66 -7.66 13.47
N TRP A 109 -14.52 -8.49 12.44
CA TRP A 109 -15.56 -8.80 11.46
C TRP A 109 -15.82 -10.31 11.41
N THR A 110 -17.02 -10.70 10.99
CA THR A 110 -17.44 -12.11 10.93
C THR A 110 -17.35 -12.69 9.53
N GLU A 111 -17.68 -11.90 8.50
CA GLU A 111 -17.67 -12.35 7.11
C GLU A 111 -16.28 -12.18 6.48
N PRO A 112 -15.83 -13.12 5.62
CA PRO A 112 -14.56 -13.00 4.93
C PRO A 112 -14.42 -11.65 4.21
N ARG A 113 -13.28 -10.99 4.42
CA ARG A 113 -12.95 -9.78 3.68
C ARG A 113 -12.89 -10.09 2.18
N PRO A 114 -13.41 -9.19 1.32
CA PRO A 114 -13.24 -9.32 -0.12
C PRO A 114 -11.76 -9.47 -0.49
N VAL A 115 -11.47 -10.43 -1.36
CA VAL A 115 -10.13 -10.61 -1.89
C VAL A 115 -9.77 -9.43 -2.78
N ILE A 116 -8.57 -8.89 -2.60
CA ILE A 116 -7.97 -7.95 -3.53
C ILE A 116 -7.02 -8.74 -4.42
N LEU A 117 -7.31 -8.81 -5.71
CA LEU A 117 -6.56 -9.64 -6.66
C LEU A 117 -5.43 -8.89 -7.35
N ARG A 118 -5.45 -7.56 -7.27
CA ARG A 118 -4.55 -6.68 -8.00
C ARG A 118 -4.02 -5.59 -7.09
N GLU A 119 -2.75 -5.27 -7.22
CA GLU A 119 -2.09 -4.26 -6.38
C GLU A 119 -2.70 -2.87 -6.58
N GLU A 120 -3.16 -2.57 -7.80
CA GLU A 120 -3.77 -1.27 -8.14
C GLU A 120 -5.14 -1.06 -7.47
N GLU A 121 -5.72 -2.10 -6.88
CA GLU A 121 -6.97 -2.04 -6.11
C GLU A 121 -6.73 -1.74 -4.63
N THR A 122 -5.46 -1.72 -4.19
CA THR A 122 -5.11 -1.42 -2.80
C THR A 122 -5.02 0.07 -2.53
N VAL A 123 -5.18 0.43 -1.26
CA VAL A 123 -5.13 1.81 -0.78
C VAL A 123 -3.74 2.14 -0.27
N VAL A 124 -3.26 3.36 -0.57
CA VAL A 124 -2.06 3.95 0.06
C VAL A 124 -2.45 5.16 0.93
N CYS A 125 -1.62 5.46 1.92
CA CYS A 125 -1.84 6.62 2.78
C CYS A 125 -1.68 7.95 2.02
N PRO A 126 -2.27 9.06 2.53
CA PRO A 126 -2.19 10.37 1.89
C PRO A 126 -0.75 10.81 1.61
N GLN A 127 -0.45 10.99 0.33
CA GLN A 127 0.84 11.41 -0.20
C GLN A 127 0.63 12.04 -1.59
N ASN A 128 1.68 12.60 -2.19
CA ASN A 128 1.61 13.09 -3.56
C ASN A 128 1.51 11.90 -4.54
N ASP A 129 0.42 11.81 -5.30
CA ASP A 129 0.18 10.77 -6.30
C ASP A 129 0.86 11.09 -7.65
N TYR A 130 1.46 12.27 -7.78
CA TYR A 130 2.05 12.81 -9.01
C TYR A 130 1.09 12.75 -10.22
N GLY A 131 -0.22 12.73 -9.98
CA GLY A 131 -1.26 12.60 -11.00
C GLY A 131 -1.40 11.20 -11.61
N ASP A 132 -0.88 10.15 -10.97
CA ASP A 132 -1.07 8.77 -11.43
C ASP A 132 -2.46 8.25 -11.00
N PRO A 133 -3.39 8.01 -11.96
CA PRO A 133 -4.75 7.59 -11.64
C PRO A 133 -4.84 6.16 -11.08
N ARG A 134 -3.73 5.43 -11.03
CA ARG A 134 -3.67 4.06 -10.47
C ARG A 134 -3.39 4.05 -8.98
N ILE A 135 -2.96 5.17 -8.40
CA ILE A 135 -2.67 5.27 -6.97
C ILE A 135 -3.96 5.64 -6.25
N ASN A 136 -4.58 4.68 -5.55
CA ASN A 136 -5.75 4.96 -4.72
C ASN A 136 -5.32 5.53 -3.36
N VAL A 137 -5.45 6.84 -3.20
CA VAL A 137 -5.04 7.56 -1.99
C VAL A 137 -6.24 7.80 -1.08
N GLU A 138 -6.24 7.21 0.12
CA GLU A 138 -7.28 7.44 1.13
C GLU A 138 -6.69 7.56 2.54
N GLU A 139 -7.41 8.20 3.47
CA GLU A 139 -7.01 8.25 4.89
C GLU A 139 -7.23 6.91 5.63
N ASP A 140 -8.25 6.11 5.27
CA ASP A 140 -8.37 4.73 5.74
C ASP A 140 -7.32 3.89 5.02
N CYS A 141 -6.07 3.95 5.50
CA CYS A 141 -4.92 3.35 4.83
C CYS A 141 -4.12 2.37 5.71
N LEU A 142 -4.54 2.13 6.95
CA LEU A 142 -3.82 1.30 7.94
C LEU A 142 -4.00 -0.20 7.65
N PHE A 143 -3.45 -0.60 6.51
CA PHE A 143 -3.46 -1.95 5.97
C PHE A 143 -2.05 -2.54 5.91
N LEU A 144 -1.99 -3.85 5.97
CA LEU A 144 -0.80 -4.65 5.72
C LEU A 144 -1.11 -5.74 4.69
N ASN A 145 -0.05 -6.28 4.10
CA ASN A 145 -0.12 -7.40 3.18
C ASN A 145 0.69 -8.55 3.77
N VAL A 146 0.25 -9.78 3.53
CA VAL A 146 0.95 -10.99 3.96
C VAL A 146 1.21 -11.88 2.76
N PHE A 147 2.44 -12.39 2.67
CA PHE A 147 2.90 -13.36 1.68
C PHE A 147 3.40 -14.57 2.45
N THR A 148 2.82 -15.72 2.21
CA THR A 148 3.22 -16.96 2.89
C THR A 148 3.43 -18.08 1.89
N PRO A 149 4.45 -18.94 2.06
CA PRO A 149 4.60 -20.14 1.24
C PRO A 149 3.29 -20.94 1.22
N HIS A 150 2.86 -21.36 0.03
CA HIS A 150 1.63 -22.12 -0.17
C HIS A 150 1.70 -23.49 0.49
N ASP A 151 2.84 -24.15 0.32
CA ASP A 151 3.13 -25.44 0.94
C ASP A 151 3.87 -25.21 2.25
N ALA A 152 3.30 -25.74 3.34
CA ALA A 152 3.98 -25.74 4.63
C ALA A 152 5.26 -26.61 4.57
N PRO A 153 6.29 -26.31 5.38
CA PRO A 153 7.46 -27.17 5.49
C PRO A 153 7.09 -28.63 5.79
N SER A 154 7.75 -29.57 5.14
CA SER A 154 7.47 -31.01 5.30
C SER A 154 7.66 -31.53 6.73
N ASP A 155 8.46 -30.84 7.53
CA ASP A 155 8.71 -31.15 8.95
C ASP A 155 7.73 -30.46 9.91
N GLY A 156 6.80 -29.65 9.38
CA GLY A 156 5.82 -28.87 10.15
C GLY A 156 6.43 -27.72 10.95
N SER A 157 7.69 -27.36 10.71
CA SER A 157 8.35 -26.27 11.42
C SER A 157 7.70 -24.92 11.09
N PRO A 158 7.52 -24.02 12.08
CA PRO A 158 6.97 -22.70 11.82
C PRO A 158 8.01 -21.81 11.13
N LEU A 159 7.54 -20.99 10.21
CA LEU A 159 8.36 -20.17 9.33
C LEU A 159 8.87 -18.92 10.05
N ALA A 160 10.07 -18.44 9.69
CA ALA A 160 10.47 -17.10 10.13
C ALA A 160 9.54 -16.04 9.51
N VAL A 161 9.37 -14.91 10.21
CA VAL A 161 8.53 -13.80 9.75
C VAL A 161 9.40 -12.59 9.49
N VAL A 162 9.30 -12.01 8.30
CA VAL A 162 9.98 -10.76 7.92
C VAL A 162 8.94 -9.66 7.81
N VAL A 163 9.07 -8.59 8.59
CA VAL A 163 8.21 -7.40 8.49
C VAL A 163 9.00 -6.26 7.86
N PHE A 164 8.61 -5.83 6.68
CA PHE A 164 9.27 -4.76 5.95
C PHE A 164 8.59 -3.40 6.15
N ILE A 165 9.35 -2.42 6.63
CA ILE A 165 8.94 -1.04 6.83
C ILE A 165 9.55 -0.19 5.71
N HIS A 166 8.69 0.31 4.81
CA HIS A 166 9.13 1.06 3.64
C HIS A 166 9.77 2.42 3.98
N GLY A 167 10.63 2.89 3.07
CA GLY A 167 11.22 4.23 3.08
C GLY A 167 10.27 5.33 2.56
N GLY A 168 10.84 6.37 1.94
CA GLY A 168 10.08 7.47 1.31
C GLY A 168 10.02 8.77 2.13
N GLY A 169 11.06 9.06 2.92
CA GLY A 169 11.21 10.34 3.61
C GLY A 169 10.13 10.68 4.66
N PHE A 170 9.31 9.69 5.05
CA PHE A 170 8.08 9.84 5.85
C PHE A 170 6.98 10.65 5.15
N ILE A 171 7.08 10.92 3.85
CA ILE A 171 6.12 11.74 3.08
C ILE A 171 5.48 10.99 1.90
N GLU A 172 6.13 9.93 1.45
CA GLU A 172 5.65 9.01 0.42
C GLU A 172 6.07 7.59 0.83
N GLY A 173 5.48 6.57 0.21
CA GLY A 173 5.65 5.20 0.67
C GLY A 173 4.37 4.38 0.67
N SER A 174 4.48 3.07 0.52
CA SER A 174 3.40 2.12 0.80
C SER A 174 3.96 0.72 1.07
N GLY A 175 3.13 -0.15 1.64
CA GLY A 175 3.38 -1.59 1.75
C GLY A 175 3.43 -2.30 0.40
N LEU A 176 3.17 -1.60 -0.69
CA LEU A 176 3.40 -2.07 -2.06
C LEU A 176 4.76 -1.62 -2.60
N PHE A 177 5.68 -0.99 -1.87
CA PHE A 177 7.01 -0.79 -2.45
C PHE A 177 7.85 -2.06 -2.32
N ASP A 178 8.40 -2.54 -3.44
CA ASP A 178 9.37 -3.63 -3.43
C ASP A 178 10.62 -3.22 -2.62
N ILE A 179 11.30 -4.22 -2.05
CA ILE A 179 12.54 -4.11 -1.28
C ILE A 179 13.66 -3.46 -2.13
N SER A 180 13.54 -3.46 -3.46
CA SER A 180 14.45 -2.77 -4.40
C SER A 180 14.20 -1.26 -4.55
N GLY A 181 13.10 -0.71 -4.01
CA GLY A 181 12.80 0.72 -4.05
C GLY A 181 12.45 1.27 -5.43
N GLN A 182 12.10 0.43 -6.41
CA GLN A 182 11.59 0.87 -7.70
C GLN A 182 10.07 1.01 -7.67
N LEU A 183 9.58 2.10 -8.28
CA LEU A 183 8.16 2.41 -8.42
C LEU A 183 7.38 1.39 -9.29
N PHE A 184 8.07 0.50 -10.03
CA PHE A 184 7.50 -0.61 -10.83
C PHE A 184 8.61 -1.63 -11.17
N PRO A 185 8.39 -2.96 -11.28
CA PRO A 185 7.26 -3.77 -10.85
C PRO A 185 7.45 -4.29 -9.42
N ILE A 186 6.37 -4.20 -8.66
CA ILE A 186 6.32 -4.49 -7.24
C ILE A 186 5.99 -5.97 -7.08
N ASN A 187 6.88 -6.74 -6.50
CA ASN A 187 6.57 -8.09 -6.02
C ASN A 187 6.70 -8.00 -4.51
N GLY A 188 5.69 -7.40 -3.87
CA GLY A 188 5.64 -6.84 -2.51
C GLY A 188 5.97 -7.76 -1.33
N GLY A 189 6.84 -8.74 -1.50
CA GLY A 189 7.23 -9.76 -0.54
C GLY A 189 7.25 -11.17 -1.16
N SER A 190 6.60 -11.37 -2.31
CA SER A 190 6.43 -12.69 -2.92
C SER A 190 7.74 -13.37 -3.31
N HIS A 191 8.73 -12.64 -3.83
CA HIS A 191 10.05 -13.20 -4.14
C HIS A 191 10.79 -13.64 -2.88
N LEU A 192 10.85 -12.77 -1.86
CA LEU A 192 11.51 -13.13 -0.60
C LEU A 192 10.78 -14.29 0.11
N CYS A 193 9.45 -14.32 0.04
CA CYS A 193 8.64 -15.41 0.54
C CYS A 193 8.99 -16.73 -0.17
N ALA A 194 9.05 -16.72 -1.50
CA ALA A 194 9.25 -17.91 -2.30
C ALA A 194 10.71 -18.40 -2.29
N ASP A 195 11.69 -17.51 -2.46
CA ASP A 195 13.13 -17.85 -2.45
C ASP A 195 13.64 -18.13 -1.04
N GLY A 196 13.13 -17.39 -0.05
CA GLY A 196 13.57 -17.50 1.34
C GLY A 196 12.82 -18.52 2.17
N GLY A 197 11.64 -18.98 1.72
CA GLY A 197 10.77 -19.85 2.51
C GLY A 197 10.36 -19.21 3.83
N VAL A 198 9.91 -17.95 3.79
CA VAL A 198 9.55 -17.15 4.97
C VAL A 198 8.20 -16.48 4.79
N VAL A 199 7.51 -16.18 5.89
CA VAL A 199 6.35 -15.28 5.84
C VAL A 199 6.87 -13.85 5.71
N VAL A 200 6.35 -13.10 4.75
CA VAL A 200 6.68 -11.68 4.57
C VAL A 200 5.44 -10.84 4.85
N VAL A 201 5.62 -9.79 5.63
CA VAL A 201 4.58 -8.80 5.93
C VAL A 201 5.08 -7.44 5.48
N THR A 202 4.30 -6.75 4.66
CA THR A 202 4.52 -5.33 4.33
C THR A 202 3.36 -4.51 4.87
N LEU A 203 3.59 -3.23 5.16
CA LEU A 203 2.57 -2.40 5.78
C LEU A 203 2.57 -0.98 5.23
N ASN A 204 1.39 -0.38 5.21
CA ASN A 204 1.25 1.06 5.18
C ASN A 204 1.37 1.61 6.61
N TYR A 205 1.87 2.83 6.75
CA TYR A 205 1.78 3.65 7.96
C TYR A 205 1.51 5.10 7.56
N ARG A 206 0.90 5.92 8.43
CA ARG A 206 0.58 7.30 8.06
C ARG A 206 1.83 8.11 7.74
N LEU A 207 1.72 8.95 6.72
CA LEU A 207 2.80 9.77 6.17
C LEU A 207 2.51 11.27 6.34
N GLY A 208 3.52 12.10 6.08
CA GLY A 208 3.45 13.54 6.09
C GLY A 208 2.80 14.09 7.36
N VAL A 209 1.92 15.06 7.18
CA VAL A 209 1.21 15.66 8.31
C VAL A 209 0.28 14.68 9.03
N PHE A 210 -0.31 13.71 8.32
CA PHE A 210 -1.22 12.74 8.93
C PHE A 210 -0.51 11.80 9.90
N GLY A 211 0.75 11.46 9.62
CA GLY A 211 1.58 10.60 10.47
C GLY A 211 2.45 11.36 11.47
N PHE A 212 2.82 12.60 11.15
CA PHE A 212 3.92 13.28 11.84
C PHE A 212 3.64 14.71 12.29
N LEU A 213 2.37 15.15 12.29
CA LEU A 213 1.99 16.43 12.90
C LEU A 213 2.29 16.41 14.41
N ALA A 214 3.04 17.41 14.85
CA ALA A 214 3.29 17.67 16.26
C ALA A 214 2.75 19.06 16.63
N THR A 215 1.93 19.14 17.67
CA THR A 215 1.47 20.40 18.27
C THR A 215 1.35 20.21 19.78
N ASP A 216 1.36 21.30 20.53
CA ASP A 216 1.12 21.25 21.97
C ASP A 216 -0.32 20.79 22.28
N GLU A 217 -1.31 21.18 21.46
CA GLU A 217 -2.70 20.71 21.60
C GLU A 217 -2.79 19.17 21.49
N LEU A 218 -2.07 18.55 20.55
CA LEU A 218 -1.99 17.09 20.45
C LEU A 218 -1.31 16.48 21.67
N LEU A 219 -0.19 17.07 22.13
CA LEU A 219 0.48 16.55 23.33
C LEU A 219 -0.44 16.58 24.56
N VAL A 220 -1.24 17.65 24.72
CA VAL A 220 -2.21 17.79 25.81
C VAL A 220 -3.41 16.84 25.66
N GLU A 221 -3.99 16.70 24.46
CA GLU A 221 -5.18 15.87 24.23
C GLU A 221 -4.94 14.39 24.52
N GLN A 222 -3.79 13.86 24.11
CA GLN A 222 -3.55 12.41 24.03
C GLN A 222 -2.23 11.95 24.64
N GLY A 223 -1.44 12.86 25.22
CA GLY A 223 -0.15 12.54 25.86
C GLY A 223 0.98 12.20 24.89
N THR A 224 0.79 12.41 23.58
CA THR A 224 1.78 12.15 22.53
C THR A 224 1.52 12.98 21.27
N ALA A 225 2.57 13.30 20.51
CA ALA A 225 2.49 14.08 19.28
C ALA A 225 3.60 13.68 18.29
N GLY A 226 3.41 13.92 17.00
CA GLY A 226 4.44 13.78 15.96
C GLY A 226 4.84 12.38 15.52
N ASN A 227 4.55 11.32 16.29
CA ASN A 227 4.99 9.96 15.98
C ASN A 227 3.82 9.01 15.72
N MET A 228 2.76 9.46 15.05
CA MET A 228 1.60 8.62 14.76
C MET A 228 1.95 7.53 13.75
N GLY A 229 2.70 7.85 12.69
CA GLY A 229 3.20 6.86 11.73
C GLY A 229 4.06 5.77 12.38
N ILE A 230 4.90 6.12 13.36
CA ILE A 230 5.69 5.14 14.11
C ILE A 230 4.82 4.28 15.05
N GLN A 231 3.76 4.86 15.61
CA GLN A 231 2.79 4.10 16.39
C GLN A 231 1.95 3.16 15.52
N ASP A 232 1.64 3.55 14.28
CA ASP A 232 0.98 2.68 13.29
C ASP A 232 1.82 1.45 12.99
N GLN A 233 3.13 1.65 12.74
CA GLN A 233 4.08 0.54 12.56
C GLN A 233 4.11 -0.39 13.78
N ARG A 234 4.16 0.16 14.99
CA ARG A 234 4.07 -0.65 16.22
C ARG A 234 2.75 -1.42 16.30
N LYS A 235 1.63 -0.82 15.88
CA LYS A 235 0.33 -1.49 15.88
C LYS A 235 0.27 -2.63 14.88
N ALA A 236 0.90 -2.49 13.72
CA ALA A 236 1.08 -3.58 12.77
C ALA A 236 1.96 -4.70 13.35
N LEU A 237 3.03 -4.37 14.09
CA LEU A 237 3.86 -5.38 14.76
C LEU A 237 3.09 -6.14 15.86
N GLU A 238 2.22 -5.46 16.62
CA GLU A 238 1.28 -6.13 17.54
C GLU A 238 0.36 -7.09 16.78
N TRP A 239 -0.19 -6.67 15.64
CA TRP A 239 -1.01 -7.54 14.80
C TRP A 239 -0.22 -8.76 14.31
N VAL A 240 1.06 -8.59 13.92
CA VAL A 240 1.92 -9.72 13.49
C VAL A 240 2.09 -10.71 14.64
N GLN A 241 2.36 -10.24 15.86
CA GLN A 241 2.47 -11.12 17.04
C GLN A 241 1.19 -11.93 17.30
N GLU A 242 0.02 -11.32 17.10
CA GLU A 242 -1.27 -11.96 17.31
C GLU A 242 -1.67 -12.94 16.20
N ASN A 243 -1.15 -12.76 14.97
CA ASN A 243 -1.70 -13.41 13.78
C ASN A 243 -0.70 -14.23 12.96
N ALA A 244 0.61 -14.07 13.13
CA ALA A 244 1.63 -14.74 12.31
C ALA A 244 1.44 -16.28 12.25
N ALA A 245 1.07 -16.91 13.36
CA ALA A 245 0.85 -18.35 13.43
C ALA A 245 -0.29 -18.84 12.51
N ALA A 246 -1.31 -18.02 12.26
CA ALA A 246 -2.39 -18.36 11.33
C ALA A 246 -1.90 -18.43 9.87
N PHE A 247 -0.79 -17.77 9.56
CA PHE A 247 -0.10 -17.80 8.27
C PHE A 247 1.12 -18.74 8.29
N GLY A 248 1.23 -19.64 9.28
CA GLY A 248 2.37 -20.57 9.41
C GLY A 248 3.66 -19.95 9.94
N GLY A 249 3.65 -18.66 10.30
CA GLY A 249 4.81 -17.97 10.86
C GLY A 249 5.00 -18.20 12.37
N ASP A 250 6.24 -18.11 12.83
CA ASP A 250 6.63 -18.15 14.24
C ASP A 250 6.69 -16.71 14.81
N PRO A 251 5.78 -16.33 15.73
CA PRO A 251 5.78 -14.98 16.33
C PRO A 251 7.06 -14.69 17.16
N THR A 252 7.81 -15.72 17.57
CA THR A 252 9.08 -15.55 18.28
C THR A 252 10.28 -15.31 17.33
N ARG A 253 10.11 -15.53 16.02
CA ARG A 253 11.14 -15.37 14.98
C ARG A 253 10.79 -14.26 13.99
N VAL A 254 10.35 -13.12 14.52
CA VAL A 254 10.02 -11.92 13.73
C VAL A 254 11.27 -11.06 13.53
N THR A 255 11.63 -10.80 12.28
CA THR A 255 12.69 -9.88 11.86
C THR A 255 12.08 -8.62 11.27
N ILE A 256 12.36 -7.45 11.85
CA ILE A 256 11.98 -6.16 11.25
C ILE A 256 13.07 -5.68 10.30
N VAL A 257 12.69 -5.29 9.08
CA VAL A 257 13.60 -4.85 8.03
C VAL A 257 13.13 -3.48 7.54
N GLY A 258 14.04 -2.55 7.31
CA GLY A 258 13.69 -1.25 6.76
C GLY A 258 14.77 -0.67 5.88
N GLN A 259 14.35 0.19 4.96
CA GLN A 259 15.23 0.93 4.04
C GLN A 259 15.05 2.45 4.21
N SER A 260 16.13 3.22 4.19
CA SER A 260 16.09 4.69 4.36
C SER A 260 15.40 5.10 5.67
N VAL A 261 14.34 5.92 5.62
CA VAL A 261 13.51 6.24 6.79
C VAL A 261 12.77 5.02 7.39
N GLY A 262 12.58 3.96 6.62
CA GLY A 262 12.14 2.66 7.14
C GLY A 262 13.21 2.02 8.03
N ALA A 263 14.49 2.13 7.66
CA ALA A 263 15.59 1.70 8.52
C ALA A 263 15.71 2.57 9.78
N GLN A 264 15.40 3.86 9.65
CA GLN A 264 15.27 4.77 10.79
C GLN A 264 14.09 4.36 11.71
N SER A 265 12.97 3.92 11.14
CA SER A 265 11.85 3.36 11.89
C SER A 265 12.24 2.10 12.67
N VAL A 266 13.03 1.20 12.05
CA VAL A 266 13.62 0.05 12.74
C VAL A 266 14.49 0.50 13.92
N ALA A 267 15.33 1.52 13.75
CA ALA A 267 16.12 2.10 14.84
C ALA A 267 15.25 2.66 15.98
N TYR A 268 14.11 3.28 15.66
CA TYR A 268 13.14 3.70 16.66
C TYR A 268 12.56 2.51 17.43
N HIS A 269 12.13 1.45 16.74
CA HIS A 269 11.59 0.26 17.40
C HIS A 269 12.61 -0.46 18.29
N LEU A 270 13.90 -0.44 17.92
CA LEU A 270 14.99 -0.95 18.76
C LEU A 270 15.17 -0.16 20.07
N THR A 271 14.80 1.11 20.10
CA THR A 271 14.95 1.98 21.28
C THR A 271 13.66 2.16 22.09
N MET A 272 12.52 1.73 21.55
CA MET A 272 11.23 1.78 22.23
C MET A 272 10.97 0.52 23.06
N ASN A 273 10.90 0.67 24.40
CA ASN A 273 10.54 -0.43 25.30
C ASN A 273 9.23 -1.13 24.93
N ARG A 274 8.25 -0.40 24.38
CA ARG A 274 6.96 -0.95 23.94
C ARG A 274 7.03 -1.77 22.65
N SER A 275 8.12 -1.67 21.89
CA SER A 275 8.35 -2.44 20.66
C SER A 275 9.29 -3.62 20.87
N ALA A 276 10.15 -3.58 21.90
CA ALA A 276 11.11 -4.63 22.23
C ALA A 276 10.55 -6.08 22.24
N PRO A 277 9.35 -6.38 22.77
CA PRO A 277 8.83 -7.75 22.76
C PRO A 277 8.22 -8.19 21.42
N LEU A 278 8.13 -7.31 20.42
CA LEU A 278 7.38 -7.57 19.17
C LEU A 278 8.24 -8.16 18.04
N PHE A 279 9.56 -8.26 18.22
CA PHE A 279 10.48 -8.80 17.23
C PHE A 279 11.74 -9.34 17.90
N SER A 280 12.49 -10.21 17.20
CA SER A 280 13.72 -10.83 17.70
C SER A 280 14.98 -10.48 16.90
N ALA A 281 14.83 -9.93 15.69
CA ALA A 281 15.95 -9.45 14.89
C ALA A 281 15.60 -8.17 14.11
N ALA A 282 16.64 -7.43 13.69
CA ALA A 282 16.49 -6.16 13.00
C ALA A 282 17.53 -6.01 11.87
N VAL A 283 17.11 -5.48 10.72
CA VAL A 283 17.97 -5.14 9.58
C VAL A 283 17.73 -3.68 9.18
N LEU A 284 18.80 -2.90 9.14
CA LEU A 284 18.78 -1.46 8.86
C LEU A 284 19.53 -1.18 7.56
N MET A 285 18.80 -0.93 6.47
CA MET A 285 19.39 -0.65 5.16
C MET A 285 19.47 0.85 4.91
N SER A 286 20.68 1.42 4.93
CA SER A 286 20.90 2.86 4.71
C SER A 286 20.14 3.75 5.69
N ALA A 287 20.21 3.44 6.99
CA ALA A 287 19.55 4.21 8.03
C ALA A 287 20.06 5.65 8.14
N ILE A 288 19.13 6.55 8.43
CA ILE A 288 19.40 7.97 8.66
C ILE A 288 19.31 8.21 10.17
N GLY A 289 20.36 8.76 10.77
CA GLY A 289 20.48 8.94 12.23
C GLY A 289 19.86 10.22 12.80
N THR A 290 18.78 10.75 12.22
CA THR A 290 18.28 12.09 12.55
C THR A 290 16.96 12.08 13.34
N VAL A 291 17.02 12.26 14.65
CA VAL A 291 15.81 12.48 15.47
C VAL A 291 15.46 13.96 15.49
N ARG A 292 14.18 14.30 15.32
CA ARG A 292 13.71 15.68 15.51
C ARG A 292 13.16 15.84 16.93
N PRO A 293 13.72 16.74 17.77
CA PRO A 293 13.15 17.04 19.08
C PRO A 293 11.73 17.60 18.98
N PHE A 294 10.92 17.38 20.01
CA PHE A 294 9.52 17.82 20.03
C PHE A 294 9.39 19.33 19.78
N GLU A 295 10.22 20.17 20.40
CA GLU A 295 10.19 21.64 20.19
C GLU A 295 10.37 22.03 18.72
N SER A 296 11.29 21.37 18.00
CA SER A 296 11.45 21.60 16.57
C SER A 296 10.24 21.10 15.79
N ALA A 297 9.75 19.88 16.10
CA ALA A 297 8.60 19.30 15.42
C ALA A 297 7.32 20.13 15.62
N SER A 298 7.09 20.64 16.83
CA SER A 298 5.93 21.45 17.16
C SER A 298 5.96 22.81 16.47
N ALA A 299 7.14 23.42 16.30
CA ALA A 299 7.31 24.62 15.49
C ALA A 299 6.87 24.38 14.03
N TYR A 300 7.25 23.25 13.41
CA TYR A 300 6.79 22.89 12.07
C TYR A 300 5.27 22.64 12.02
N GLY A 301 4.71 21.93 13.00
CA GLY A 301 3.27 21.68 13.04
C GLY A 301 2.46 22.96 13.21
N ASN A 302 2.92 23.90 14.03
CA ASN A 302 2.30 25.22 14.17
C ASN A 302 2.41 26.05 12.88
N ALA A 303 3.55 25.99 12.19
CA ALA A 303 3.70 26.64 10.89
C ALA A 303 2.75 26.05 9.83
N PHE A 304 2.61 24.72 9.79
CA PHE A 304 1.64 24.05 8.94
C PHE A 304 0.21 24.48 9.26
N ALA A 305 -0.17 24.48 10.54
CA ALA A 305 -1.51 24.88 10.96
C ALA A 305 -1.86 26.31 10.50
N ASN A 306 -0.93 27.25 10.69
CA ASN A 306 -1.09 28.62 10.22
C ASN A 306 -1.22 28.70 8.69
N ALA A 307 -0.42 27.94 7.95
CA ALA A 307 -0.49 27.89 6.48
C ALA A 307 -1.81 27.29 5.97
N ALA A 308 -2.39 26.34 6.73
CA ALA A 308 -3.71 25.77 6.47
C ALA A 308 -4.88 26.71 6.85
N GLY A 309 -4.60 27.90 7.39
CA GLY A 309 -5.63 28.84 7.86
C GLY A 309 -6.17 28.50 9.26
N CYS A 310 -5.63 27.49 9.92
CA CYS A 310 -5.98 27.09 11.27
C CYS A 310 -5.06 27.82 12.27
N SER A 311 -5.51 28.97 12.75
CA SER A 311 -4.83 29.73 13.80
C SER A 311 -5.69 29.78 15.06
N SER A 312 -5.06 29.88 16.23
CA SER A 312 -5.74 30.01 17.53
C SER A 312 -6.48 31.35 17.73
N ARG A 313 -6.69 32.13 16.65
CA ARG A 313 -7.39 33.43 16.72
C ARG A 313 -8.80 33.21 17.25
N GLY A 314 -9.11 33.86 18.37
CA GLY A 314 -10.43 33.83 18.99
C GLY A 314 -10.69 32.62 19.90
N GLY A 315 -9.67 31.85 20.28
CA GLY A 315 -9.81 30.71 21.21
C GLY A 315 -10.35 29.43 20.56
N ALA A 316 -10.45 29.38 19.24
CA ALA A 316 -10.78 28.17 18.50
C ALA A 316 -9.62 27.17 18.57
N SER A 317 -9.93 25.87 18.77
CA SER A 317 -8.92 24.81 18.76
C SER A 317 -8.32 24.67 17.36
N VAL A 318 -6.99 24.74 17.29
CA VAL A 318 -6.24 24.52 16.05
C VAL A 318 -6.48 23.10 15.56
N LEU A 319 -6.46 22.13 16.47
CA LEU A 319 -6.66 20.73 16.15
C LEU A 319 -8.07 20.43 15.61
N ALA A 320 -9.10 21.08 16.15
CA ALA A 320 -10.46 20.94 15.63
C ALA A 320 -10.62 21.53 14.22
N CYS A 321 -9.85 22.56 13.86
CA CYS A 321 -9.83 23.12 12.51
C CYS A 321 -9.09 22.21 11.50
N LEU A 322 -8.06 21.49 11.96
CA LEU A 322 -7.26 20.57 11.13
C LEU A 322 -7.93 19.21 10.88
N ARG A 323 -8.92 18.84 11.70
CA ARG A 323 -9.75 17.64 11.56
C ARG A 323 -10.96 17.94 10.68
#